data_AF-A0A2V2VQ17-F1
#
_entry.id   AF-A0A2V2VQ17-F1
#
_cell.length_a   1.000
_cell.length_b   1.000
_cell.length_c   1.000
_cell.angle_alpha   90.00
_cell.angle_beta   90.00
_cell.angle_gamma   90.00
#
_symmetry.space_group_name_H-M   'P 1'
#
loop_
_entity.id
_entity.type
_entity.pdbx_description
1 polymer ?
#
loop_
_entity_poly.entity_id
_entity_poly.type
_entity_poly.pdbx_seq_one_letter_code
_entity_poly.pdbx_strand_id
1 'polypeptide(L)'
;MFLMFVNVGSPLLGTNVLVMCLFYGVLQFSSSFYETGSVLTNLDAFSCYQGRVIVIQKTFMGLGSSVIVQIYIAFFETHFAGIGPFFLFLLIYSLTVGVLGTLIVRLPSEKTQCLGLNVPDEEMIQSGGGESRLFRLPFNVGTGILFTSIAFILLVTLLENFYSVSDADREAIGIVTIVLCVSFSFMILVTPSYSVNRGGYDTQSTAITTKPTTKAEAAAATTNTDVNAVTGDTATPTFPPSPPPLRFPLSSFPPEVIGKPATATNEIYATPCKKGGRENGLSLLSRGPRGYSHFREGLSPQDVDLDVPDAPDLTNGKEIELPLERERHVSRGWNSRSGENFAAESEAARQEVKLNSKSLWYNLRRRELWLMWYVCLASWSSATLVSTNSSQIYESMDFYGYSPTVNVVLVSIYGVASAIGRVFIGLAHPILVRKKIPVSSFFCIAPVLNVIGLPLFLAMKRGSLAIPFFVVGLATGVSWGSTILIIKGLFAPNNCGKHYSALYTAGIISPLIFNVGLFGPIYDFYSKRQGLWETRQCEGRVCIWIPLVICAIVNAIALPLSVYFVTRVVKRGGLL
;
A
#
# COMPACT_ATOMS: atom_id res chain seq x y z
N MET A 1 -9.65 17.80 -2.41
CA MET A 1 -10.74 17.40 -3.32
C MET A 1 -12.08 17.92 -2.84
N PHE A 2 -12.82 17.28 -1.92
CA PHE A 2 -14.14 17.79 -1.47
C PHE A 2 -14.16 19.31 -1.24
N LEU A 3 -13.46 19.84 -0.22
CA LEU A 3 -13.40 21.28 0.10
C LEU A 3 -12.97 22.20 -1.06
N MET A 4 -12.24 21.68 -2.05
CA MET A 4 -11.77 22.44 -3.20
C MET A 4 -12.84 22.55 -4.30
N PHE A 5 -13.73 21.56 -4.39
CA PHE A 5 -14.76 21.42 -5.41
C PHE A 5 -16.19 21.47 -4.86
N VAL A 6 -16.41 21.81 -3.57
CA VAL A 6 -17.76 22.03 -2.99
C VAL A 6 -18.56 23.03 -3.84
N ASN A 7 -17.91 24.08 -4.33
CA ASN A 7 -18.49 25.00 -5.29
C ASN A 7 -17.62 25.02 -6.57
N VAL A 8 -18.09 24.33 -7.61
CA VAL A 8 -17.37 24.21 -8.89
C VAL A 8 -17.29 25.57 -9.62
N GLY A 9 -18.28 26.45 -9.43
CA GLY A 9 -18.29 27.79 -10.03
C GLY A 9 -17.37 28.81 -9.34
N SER A 10 -16.95 28.54 -8.10
CA SER A 10 -16.02 29.38 -7.34
C SER A 10 -15.15 28.53 -6.41
N PRO A 11 -14.22 27.72 -6.96
CA PRO A 11 -13.45 26.76 -6.17
C PRO A 11 -12.55 27.51 -5.17
N LEU A 12 -12.86 27.34 -3.89
CA LEU A 12 -12.39 28.18 -2.77
C LEU A 12 -10.86 28.25 -2.62
N LEU A 13 -10.15 27.28 -3.21
CA LEU A 13 -8.69 27.14 -3.23
C LEU A 13 -8.14 26.97 -4.67
N GLY A 14 -9.01 26.95 -5.69
CA GLY A 14 -8.74 26.32 -6.99
C GLY A 14 -7.94 27.14 -8.02
N THR A 15 -7.78 28.45 -7.82
CA THR A 15 -7.20 29.34 -8.84
C THR A 15 -5.68 29.49 -8.77
N ASN A 16 -5.04 29.09 -7.67
CA ASN A 16 -3.60 29.24 -7.48
C ASN A 16 -2.86 27.91 -7.67
N VAL A 17 -1.99 27.85 -8.70
CA VAL A 17 -1.16 26.68 -9.02
C VAL A 17 -0.33 26.23 -7.82
N LEU A 18 0.21 27.14 -7.00
CA LEU A 18 0.97 26.77 -5.80
C LEU A 18 0.10 26.02 -4.78
N VAL A 19 -1.16 26.42 -4.61
CA VAL A 19 -2.11 25.77 -3.71
C VAL A 19 -2.49 24.38 -4.24
N MET A 20 -2.65 24.23 -5.57
CA MET A 20 -2.83 22.92 -6.21
C MET A 20 -1.62 22.01 -5.99
N CYS A 21 -0.41 22.52 -6.21
CA CYS A 21 0.84 21.79 -6.02
C CYS A 21 1.02 21.32 -4.57
N LEU A 22 0.74 22.19 -3.59
CA LEU A 22 0.79 21.85 -2.17
C LEU A 22 -0.27 20.80 -1.80
N PHE A 23 -1.52 20.98 -2.25
CA PHE A 23 -2.59 20.00 -1.99
C PHE A 23 -2.25 18.64 -2.61
N TYR A 24 -1.76 18.61 -3.85
CA TYR A 24 -1.34 17.38 -4.53
C TYR A 24 -0.17 16.72 -3.80
N GLY A 25 0.84 17.50 -3.36
CA GLY A 25 1.97 16.98 -2.60
C GLY A 25 1.55 16.34 -1.27
N VAL A 26 0.62 16.97 -0.54
CA VAL A 26 0.02 16.40 0.68
C VAL A 26 -0.78 15.14 0.37
N LEU A 27 -1.59 15.14 -0.70
CA LEU A 27 -2.36 13.96 -1.13
C LEU A 27 -1.43 12.78 -1.43
N GLN A 28 -0.41 12.98 -2.24
CA GLN A 28 0.56 11.94 -2.61
C GLN A 28 1.38 11.46 -1.40
N PHE A 29 1.75 12.36 -0.48
CA PHE A 29 2.39 11.97 0.78
C PHE A 29 1.45 11.14 1.67
N SER A 30 0.17 11.52 1.76
CA SER A 30 -0.84 10.77 2.53
C SER A 30 -1.10 9.37 1.96
N SER A 31 -1.09 9.21 0.62
CA SER A 31 -1.15 7.91 -0.05
C SER A 31 -0.03 6.98 0.41
N SER A 32 1.20 7.51 0.59
CA SER A 32 2.32 6.72 1.12
C SER A 32 2.03 6.10 2.48
N PHE A 33 1.34 6.80 3.39
CA PHE A 33 0.99 6.26 4.71
C PHE A 33 -0.06 5.16 4.61
N TYR A 34 -1.09 5.32 3.78
CA TYR A 34 -2.07 4.26 3.52
C TYR A 34 -1.41 3.00 2.95
N GLU A 35 -0.54 3.15 1.96
CA GLU A 35 0.17 2.03 1.35
C GLU A 35 1.19 1.37 2.30
N THR A 36 1.90 2.17 3.09
CA THR A 36 2.86 1.68 4.09
C THR A 36 2.15 0.92 5.21
N GLY A 37 1.10 1.52 5.77
CA GLY A 37 0.35 0.93 6.89
C GLY A 37 -0.38 -0.35 6.52
N SER A 38 -0.91 -0.45 5.29
CA SER A 38 -1.64 -1.64 4.84
C SER A 38 -0.76 -2.67 4.12
N VAL A 39 0.00 -2.28 3.11
CA VAL A 39 0.66 -3.25 2.20
C VAL A 39 1.96 -3.78 2.80
N LEU A 40 2.83 -2.92 3.39
CA LEU A 40 4.07 -3.41 4.01
C LEU A 40 3.79 -4.26 5.25
N THR A 41 2.76 -3.91 6.04
CA THR A 41 2.29 -4.73 7.16
C THR A 41 1.81 -6.11 6.69
N ASN A 42 1.02 -6.18 5.60
CA ASN A 42 0.60 -7.46 5.03
C ASN A 42 1.79 -8.24 4.43
N LEU A 43 2.80 -7.59 3.86
CA LEU A 43 4.02 -8.26 3.37
C LEU A 43 4.92 -8.80 4.49
N ASP A 44 4.80 -8.28 5.72
CA ASP A 44 5.39 -8.88 6.93
C ASP A 44 4.51 -10.01 7.49
N ALA A 45 3.19 -9.80 7.55
CA ALA A 45 2.24 -10.77 8.09
C ALA A 45 2.10 -12.04 7.23
N PHE A 46 2.30 -11.92 5.91
CA PHE A 46 2.24 -13.01 4.93
C PHE A 46 3.59 -13.17 4.22
N SER A 47 4.70 -13.29 4.96
CA SER A 47 6.05 -13.32 4.39
C SER A 47 6.27 -14.48 3.40
N CYS A 48 5.58 -15.61 3.58
CA CYS A 48 5.63 -16.75 2.66
C CYS A 48 4.74 -16.60 1.41
N TYR A 49 3.94 -15.51 1.29
CA TYR A 49 3.08 -15.24 0.13
C TYR A 49 3.19 -13.79 -0.37
N GLN A 50 4.35 -13.14 -0.18
CA GLN A 50 4.56 -11.74 -0.58
C GLN A 50 4.13 -11.46 -2.03
N GLY A 51 4.43 -12.39 -2.94
CA GLY A 51 3.96 -12.32 -4.33
C GLY A 51 2.43 -12.21 -4.46
N ARG A 52 1.67 -13.05 -3.75
CA ARG A 52 0.20 -13.03 -3.75
C ARG A 52 -0.41 -11.81 -3.08
N VAL A 53 0.22 -11.30 -2.02
CA VAL A 53 -0.17 -10.02 -1.41
C VAL A 53 -0.07 -8.89 -2.44
N ILE A 54 0.99 -8.85 -3.26
CA ILE A 54 1.09 -7.91 -4.39
C ILE A 54 0.03 -8.18 -5.46
N VAL A 55 -0.16 -9.45 -5.87
CA VAL A 55 -1.21 -9.81 -6.85
C VAL A 55 -2.56 -9.27 -6.41
N ILE A 56 -2.99 -9.49 -5.17
CA ILE A 56 -4.32 -9.05 -4.72
C ILE A 56 -4.33 -7.55 -4.40
N GLN A 57 -3.53 -7.12 -3.42
CA GLN A 57 -3.68 -5.80 -2.80
C GLN A 57 -3.17 -4.66 -3.68
N LYS A 58 -2.06 -4.84 -4.41
CA LYS A 58 -1.58 -3.80 -5.32
C LYS A 58 -2.42 -3.74 -6.60
N THR A 59 -2.93 -4.85 -7.12
CA THR A 59 -3.75 -4.81 -8.35
C THR A 59 -5.05 -4.03 -8.16
N PHE A 60 -5.65 -4.07 -6.96
CA PHE A 60 -6.74 -3.16 -6.59
C PHE A 60 -6.38 -1.67 -6.70
N MET A 61 -5.13 -1.28 -6.41
CA MET A 61 -4.65 0.10 -6.66
C MET A 61 -4.62 0.45 -8.16
N GLY A 62 -4.43 -0.55 -9.04
CA GLY A 62 -4.48 -0.38 -10.50
C GLY A 62 -5.90 -0.31 -11.07
N LEU A 63 -6.83 -1.10 -10.50
CA LEU A 63 -8.25 -1.10 -10.87
C LEU A 63 -9.07 -0.01 -10.18
N GLY A 64 -8.55 0.58 -9.11
CA GLY A 64 -9.31 1.43 -8.18
C GLY A 64 -9.98 2.62 -8.86
N SER A 65 -9.33 3.25 -9.83
CA SER A 65 -9.95 4.32 -10.63
C SER A 65 -11.17 3.82 -11.41
N SER A 66 -11.06 2.67 -12.09
CA SER A 66 -12.15 2.10 -12.88
C SER A 66 -13.31 1.63 -12.01
N VAL A 67 -13.02 0.98 -10.87
CA VAL A 67 -14.04 0.57 -9.88
C VAL A 67 -14.80 1.78 -9.33
N ILE A 68 -14.08 2.85 -8.99
CA ILE A 68 -14.67 4.08 -8.44
C ILE A 68 -15.46 4.86 -9.52
N VAL A 69 -15.03 4.84 -10.78
CA VAL A 69 -15.80 5.39 -11.92
C VAL A 69 -17.08 4.61 -12.15
N GLN A 70 -17.06 3.27 -12.08
CA GLN A 70 -18.26 2.46 -12.22
C GLN A 70 -19.29 2.72 -11.10
N ILE A 71 -18.82 2.92 -9.86
CA ILE A 71 -19.67 3.37 -8.75
C ILE A 71 -20.23 4.79 -8.99
N TYR A 72 -19.46 5.70 -9.58
CA TYR A 72 -19.93 7.04 -9.95
C TYR A 72 -21.05 7.00 -11.01
N ILE A 73 -20.83 6.28 -12.12
CA ILE A 73 -21.80 6.18 -13.22
C ILE A 73 -23.09 5.51 -12.75
N ALA A 74 -22.99 4.44 -11.94
CA ALA A 74 -24.14 3.70 -11.45
C ALA A 74 -25.02 4.47 -10.44
N PHE A 75 -24.43 5.25 -9.53
CA PHE A 75 -25.16 5.78 -8.37
C PHE A 75 -25.09 7.30 -8.19
N PHE A 76 -24.27 8.02 -8.96
CA PHE A 76 -24.06 9.46 -8.77
C PHE A 76 -24.29 10.33 -10.02
N GLU A 77 -23.90 9.87 -11.21
CA GLU A 77 -23.90 10.68 -12.44
C GLU A 77 -25.28 11.26 -12.79
N THR A 78 -26.33 10.45 -12.71
CA THR A 78 -27.72 10.82 -13.06
C THR A 78 -28.54 11.23 -11.84
N HIS A 79 -28.19 10.71 -10.66
CA HIS A 79 -28.97 10.87 -9.42
C HIS A 79 -28.68 12.17 -8.65
N PHE A 80 -27.52 12.81 -8.85
CA PHE A 80 -27.14 14.04 -8.14
C PHE A 80 -26.57 15.13 -9.05
N ALA A 81 -26.94 16.37 -8.78
CA ALA A 81 -26.40 17.52 -9.51
C ALA A 81 -24.97 17.84 -9.03
N GLY A 82 -23.99 17.58 -9.91
CA GLY A 82 -22.58 17.94 -9.71
C GLY A 82 -21.77 16.96 -8.85
N ILE A 83 -20.45 17.14 -8.83
CA ILE A 83 -19.49 16.16 -8.28
C ILE A 83 -19.38 16.14 -6.75
N GLY A 84 -19.97 17.11 -6.06
CA GLY A 84 -19.85 17.30 -4.61
C GLY A 84 -20.26 16.08 -3.76
N PRO A 85 -21.46 15.49 -3.96
CA PRO A 85 -21.92 14.31 -3.23
C PRO A 85 -21.02 13.09 -3.41
N PHE A 86 -20.48 12.88 -4.62
CA PHE A 86 -19.53 11.81 -4.89
C PHE A 86 -18.20 12.02 -4.14
N PHE A 87 -17.67 13.24 -4.10
CA PHE A 87 -16.48 13.54 -3.29
C PHE A 87 -16.74 13.44 -1.78
N LEU A 88 -17.97 13.67 -1.31
CA LEU A 88 -18.36 13.41 0.08
C LEU A 88 -18.40 11.90 0.37
N PHE A 89 -18.97 11.09 -0.54
CA PHE A 89 -18.93 9.63 -0.46
C PHE A 89 -17.49 9.11 -0.38
N LEU A 90 -16.59 9.56 -1.26
CA LEU A 90 -15.17 9.16 -1.23
C LEU A 90 -14.47 9.58 0.08
N LEU A 91 -14.81 10.74 0.64
CA LEU A 91 -14.30 11.19 1.93
C LEU A 91 -14.74 10.27 3.07
N ILE A 92 -16.05 9.96 3.15
CA ILE A 92 -16.62 9.08 4.18
C ILE A 92 -16.04 7.66 4.03
N TYR A 93 -16.04 7.11 2.82
CA TYR A 93 -15.48 5.78 2.52
C TYR A 93 -14.00 5.68 2.94
N SER A 94 -13.16 6.64 2.52
CA SER A 94 -11.73 6.67 2.87
C SER A 94 -11.51 6.81 4.38
N LEU A 95 -12.28 7.66 5.06
CA LEU A 95 -12.23 7.80 6.52
C LEU A 95 -12.60 6.49 7.23
N THR A 96 -13.72 5.86 6.84
CA THR A 96 -14.21 4.62 7.45
C THR A 96 -13.20 3.48 7.27
N VAL A 97 -12.70 3.27 6.05
CA VAL A 97 -11.70 2.23 5.75
C VAL A 97 -10.37 2.53 6.44
N GLY A 98 -9.94 3.79 6.49
CA GLY A 98 -8.72 4.21 7.17
C GLY A 98 -8.76 4.01 8.70
N VAL A 99 -9.87 4.37 9.34
CA VAL A 99 -10.09 4.14 10.78
C VAL A 99 -10.14 2.64 11.07
N LEU A 100 -10.95 1.88 10.32
CA LEU A 100 -11.07 0.43 10.49
C LEU A 100 -9.72 -0.28 10.30
N GLY A 101 -8.97 0.11 9.26
CA GLY A 101 -7.61 -0.37 9.00
C GLY A 101 -6.66 -0.05 10.16
N THR A 102 -6.70 1.16 10.71
CA THR A 102 -5.85 1.58 11.85
C THR A 102 -6.16 0.78 13.13
N LEU A 103 -7.41 0.38 13.33
CA LEU A 103 -7.81 -0.43 14.48
C LEU A 103 -7.41 -1.92 14.33
N ILE A 104 -7.63 -2.49 13.14
CA ILE A 104 -7.52 -3.94 12.88
C ILE A 104 -6.13 -4.36 12.37
N VAL A 105 -5.50 -3.59 11.48
CA VAL A 105 -4.22 -3.98 10.87
C VAL A 105 -3.09 -3.79 11.87
N ARG A 106 -2.46 -4.91 12.27
CA ARG A 106 -1.35 -4.94 13.24
C ARG A 106 -0.14 -5.62 12.62
N LEU A 107 1.06 -5.16 13.00
CA LEU A 107 2.31 -5.85 12.68
C LEU A 107 2.33 -7.23 13.35
N PRO A 108 2.92 -8.26 12.70
CA PRO A 108 3.07 -9.56 13.32
C PRO A 108 3.97 -9.46 14.56
N SER A 109 3.55 -10.12 15.64
CA SER A 109 4.34 -10.37 16.85
C SER A 109 4.72 -11.85 16.92
N GLU A 110 5.63 -12.23 17.82
CA GLU A 110 5.92 -13.64 18.12
C GLU A 110 4.64 -14.44 18.41
N LYS A 111 3.79 -13.87 19.25
CA LYS A 111 2.45 -14.40 19.60
C LYS A 111 1.50 -14.54 18.42
N THR A 112 1.83 -14.03 17.23
CA THR A 112 1.02 -14.17 16.02
C THR A 112 1.74 -14.86 14.87
N GLN A 113 2.93 -15.44 15.09
CA GLN A 113 3.59 -16.26 14.08
C GLN A 113 2.81 -17.55 13.87
N CYS A 114 2.53 -17.85 12.61
CA CYS A 114 1.86 -19.09 12.19
C CYS A 114 2.63 -19.76 11.07
N LEU A 115 2.58 -21.11 11.05
CA LEU A 115 3.11 -21.89 9.94
C LEU A 115 2.40 -21.50 8.63
N GLY A 116 3.16 -21.49 7.54
CA GLY A 116 2.71 -21.07 6.24
C GLY A 116 2.55 -19.55 6.09
N LEU A 117 2.28 -18.77 7.14
CA LEU A 117 2.18 -17.30 7.06
C LEU A 117 3.54 -16.61 7.23
N ASN A 118 4.18 -16.86 8.38
CA ASN A 118 5.42 -16.21 8.82
C ASN A 118 6.60 -17.18 8.96
N VAL A 119 6.30 -18.48 9.01
CA VAL A 119 7.23 -19.59 9.16
C VAL A 119 7.02 -20.51 7.95
N PRO A 120 8.03 -20.78 7.13
CA PRO A 120 7.90 -21.67 5.97
C PRO A 120 7.68 -23.12 6.42
N ASP A 121 7.00 -23.90 5.58
CA ASP A 121 6.91 -25.35 5.68
C ASP A 121 8.14 -26.05 5.07
N GLU A 122 8.41 -27.29 5.46
CA GLU A 122 9.58 -28.06 5.01
C GLU A 122 9.69 -28.14 3.47
N GLU A 123 8.56 -28.27 2.78
CA GLU A 123 8.50 -28.29 1.31
C GLU A 123 9.03 -26.98 0.69
N MET A 124 8.68 -25.81 1.26
CA MET A 124 9.16 -24.51 0.81
C MET A 124 10.66 -24.33 1.09
N ILE A 125 11.15 -24.85 2.22
CA ILE A 125 12.58 -24.83 2.57
C ILE A 125 13.36 -25.71 1.58
N GLN A 126 12.92 -26.95 1.36
CA GLN A 126 13.53 -27.90 0.42
C GLN A 126 13.53 -27.39 -1.03
N SER A 127 12.46 -26.71 -1.46
CA SER A 127 12.38 -26.12 -2.80
C SER A 127 13.19 -24.83 -2.98
N GLY A 128 13.89 -24.37 -1.94
CA GLY A 128 14.69 -23.13 -1.98
C GLY A 128 13.85 -21.86 -2.15
N GLY A 129 12.59 -21.88 -1.67
CA GLY A 129 11.65 -20.77 -1.77
C GLY A 129 10.38 -21.09 -2.57
N GLY A 130 9.41 -20.17 -2.51
CA GLY A 130 8.10 -20.34 -3.13
C GLY A 130 6.97 -19.85 -2.24
N GLU A 131 5.87 -20.58 -2.28
CA GLU A 131 4.66 -20.37 -1.47
C GLU A 131 4.40 -21.66 -0.68
N SER A 132 4.15 -21.54 0.62
CA SER A 132 3.75 -22.67 1.46
C SER A 132 2.40 -23.26 1.04
N ARG A 133 2.09 -24.47 1.49
CA ARG A 133 0.86 -25.17 1.09
C ARG A 133 -0.39 -24.66 1.80
N LEU A 134 -0.28 -24.28 3.08
CA LEU A 134 -1.42 -24.10 3.99
C LEU A 134 -2.41 -22.99 3.58
N PHE A 135 -1.92 -21.83 3.15
CA PHE A 135 -2.77 -20.70 2.71
C PHE A 135 -2.82 -20.57 1.18
N ARG A 136 -2.32 -21.56 0.43
CA ARG A 136 -2.40 -21.56 -1.03
C ARG A 136 -3.85 -21.54 -1.52
N LEU A 137 -4.79 -22.15 -0.80
CA LEU A 137 -6.22 -22.12 -1.12
C LEU A 137 -6.84 -20.72 -1.02
N PRO A 138 -6.82 -20.01 0.14
CA PRO A 138 -7.37 -18.64 0.23
C PRO A 138 -6.74 -17.69 -0.78
N PHE A 139 -5.41 -17.76 -1.00
CA PHE A 139 -4.76 -16.93 -2.02
C PHE A 139 -5.16 -17.29 -3.46
N ASN A 140 -5.35 -18.57 -3.79
CA ASN A 140 -5.86 -18.96 -5.10
C ASN A 140 -7.31 -18.48 -5.32
N VAL A 141 -8.16 -18.59 -4.30
CA VAL A 141 -9.54 -18.06 -4.31
C VAL A 141 -9.54 -16.55 -4.56
N GLY A 142 -8.78 -15.78 -3.78
CA GLY A 142 -8.64 -14.33 -4.00
C GLY A 142 -8.03 -13.96 -5.36
N THR A 143 -7.08 -14.75 -5.85
CA THR A 143 -6.52 -14.58 -7.20
C THR A 143 -7.57 -14.85 -8.28
N GLY A 144 -8.43 -15.85 -8.11
CA GLY A 144 -9.53 -16.16 -9.03
C GLY A 144 -10.55 -15.01 -9.09
N ILE A 145 -11.03 -14.56 -7.93
CA ILE A 145 -11.92 -13.40 -7.81
C ILE A 145 -11.29 -12.18 -8.49
N LEU A 146 -10.00 -11.91 -8.26
CA LEU A 146 -9.30 -10.79 -8.90
C LEU A 146 -9.32 -10.87 -10.43
N PHE A 147 -9.04 -12.04 -11.02
CA PHE A 147 -9.09 -12.20 -12.47
C PHE A 147 -10.52 -12.03 -13.01
N THR A 148 -11.54 -12.52 -12.29
CA THR A 148 -12.95 -12.24 -12.61
C THR A 148 -13.24 -10.73 -12.58
N SER A 149 -12.78 -10.00 -11.56
CA SER A 149 -12.96 -8.54 -11.46
C SER A 149 -12.24 -7.78 -12.59
N ILE A 150 -11.02 -8.17 -12.95
CA ILE A 150 -10.28 -7.57 -14.09
C ILE A 150 -11.06 -7.79 -15.39
N ALA A 151 -11.50 -9.03 -15.65
CA ALA A 151 -12.23 -9.38 -16.86
C ALA A 151 -13.59 -8.68 -16.93
N PHE A 152 -14.32 -8.60 -15.81
CA PHE A 152 -15.60 -7.90 -15.73
C PHE A 152 -15.46 -6.41 -16.00
N ILE A 153 -14.55 -5.71 -15.30
CA ILE A 153 -14.34 -4.27 -15.48
C ILE A 153 -13.88 -3.94 -16.91
N LEU A 154 -12.97 -4.75 -17.48
CA LEU A 154 -12.55 -4.60 -18.88
C LEU A 154 -13.75 -4.79 -19.85
N LEU A 155 -14.55 -5.85 -19.66
CA LEU A 155 -15.71 -6.13 -20.50
C LEU A 155 -16.74 -5.00 -20.43
N VAL A 156 -17.07 -4.53 -19.22
CA VAL A 156 -18.00 -3.40 -19.01
C VAL A 156 -17.50 -2.15 -19.73
N THR A 157 -16.23 -1.74 -19.53
CA THR A 157 -15.74 -0.51 -20.17
C THR A 157 -15.71 -0.62 -21.70
N LEU A 158 -15.52 -1.83 -22.24
CA LEU A 158 -15.62 -2.06 -23.69
C LEU A 158 -17.07 -2.03 -24.18
N LEU A 159 -18.03 -2.59 -23.43
CA LEU A 159 -19.45 -2.58 -23.78
C LEU A 159 -20.03 -1.15 -23.77
N GLU A 160 -19.74 -0.36 -22.74
CA GLU A 160 -20.16 1.06 -22.62
C GLU A 160 -19.67 1.95 -23.78
N ASN A 161 -18.58 1.57 -24.45
CA ASN A 161 -18.07 2.29 -25.61
C ASN A 161 -18.85 2.00 -26.90
N PHE A 162 -19.45 0.82 -27.04
CA PHE A 162 -20.18 0.41 -28.26
C PHE A 162 -21.70 0.51 -28.11
N TYR A 163 -22.22 0.47 -26.88
CA TYR A 163 -23.65 0.46 -26.60
C TYR A 163 -24.00 1.50 -25.52
N SER A 164 -25.07 2.26 -25.75
CA SER A 164 -25.67 3.12 -24.73
C SER A 164 -26.36 2.25 -23.68
N VAL A 165 -25.69 2.07 -22.54
CA VAL A 165 -26.18 1.28 -21.41
C VAL A 165 -27.31 2.03 -20.67
N SER A 166 -28.44 1.36 -20.45
CA SER A 166 -29.61 1.88 -19.73
C SER A 166 -29.31 2.18 -18.27
N ASP A 167 -30.04 3.08 -17.63
CA ASP A 167 -29.84 3.42 -16.20
C ASP A 167 -29.98 2.18 -15.29
N ALA A 168 -30.94 1.30 -15.56
CA ALA A 168 -31.10 0.04 -14.83
C ALA A 168 -29.91 -0.93 -15.02
N ASP A 169 -29.31 -0.95 -16.22
CA ASP A 169 -28.13 -1.77 -16.52
C ASP A 169 -26.87 -1.18 -15.87
N ARG A 170 -26.74 0.15 -15.82
CA ARG A 170 -25.68 0.87 -15.09
C ARG A 170 -25.73 0.57 -13.60
N GLU A 171 -26.92 0.63 -12.99
CA GLU A 171 -27.13 0.25 -11.59
C GLU A 171 -26.76 -1.22 -11.34
N ALA A 172 -27.18 -2.13 -12.22
CA ALA A 172 -26.81 -3.55 -12.14
C ALA A 172 -25.28 -3.77 -12.23
N ILE A 173 -24.59 -3.08 -13.14
CA ILE A 173 -23.12 -3.10 -13.27
C ILE A 173 -22.45 -2.57 -11.99
N GLY A 174 -22.96 -1.49 -11.41
CA GLY A 174 -22.50 -0.95 -10.13
C GLY A 174 -22.66 -1.94 -8.97
N ILE A 175 -23.82 -2.59 -8.88
CA ILE A 175 -24.09 -3.63 -7.88
C ILE A 175 -23.14 -4.82 -8.05
N VAL A 176 -22.95 -5.33 -9.27
CA VAL A 176 -22.02 -6.44 -9.56
C VAL A 176 -20.58 -6.05 -9.22
N THR A 177 -20.18 -4.81 -9.51
CA THR A 177 -18.87 -4.27 -9.11
C THR A 177 -18.68 -4.32 -7.59
N ILE A 178 -19.67 -3.86 -6.81
CA ILE A 178 -19.63 -3.89 -5.35
C ILE A 178 -19.60 -5.34 -4.83
N VAL A 179 -20.42 -6.24 -5.38
CA VAL A 179 -20.44 -7.66 -5.01
C VAL A 179 -19.09 -8.32 -5.28
N LEU A 180 -18.44 -8.04 -6.42
CA LEU A 180 -17.10 -8.53 -6.73
C LEU A 180 -16.06 -8.01 -5.73
N CYS A 181 -16.11 -6.74 -5.34
CA CYS A 181 -15.23 -6.19 -4.30
C CYS A 181 -15.46 -6.87 -2.93
N VAL A 182 -16.71 -7.04 -2.50
CA VAL A 182 -17.06 -7.69 -1.22
C VAL A 182 -16.75 -9.18 -1.21
N SER A 183 -16.80 -9.86 -2.37
CA SER A 183 -16.54 -11.29 -2.47
C SER A 183 -15.13 -11.70 -2.03
N PHE A 184 -14.15 -10.79 -1.97
CA PHE A 184 -12.84 -11.05 -1.36
C PHE A 184 -12.91 -11.45 0.12
N SER A 185 -13.96 -11.07 0.85
CA SER A 185 -14.22 -11.57 2.21
C SER A 185 -14.42 -13.08 2.26
N PHE A 186 -14.77 -13.75 1.14
CA PHE A 186 -14.84 -15.20 1.05
C PHE A 186 -13.48 -15.88 1.29
N MET A 187 -12.35 -15.18 1.07
CA MET A 187 -11.02 -15.68 1.44
C MET A 187 -10.93 -16.04 2.93
N ILE A 188 -11.68 -15.35 3.80
CA ILE A 188 -11.71 -15.61 5.24
C ILE A 188 -12.35 -16.97 5.53
N LEU A 189 -13.41 -17.36 4.79
CA LEU A 189 -14.13 -18.61 5.01
C LEU A 189 -13.31 -19.85 4.63
N VAL A 190 -12.40 -19.71 3.67
CA VAL A 190 -11.46 -20.77 3.25
C VAL A 190 -10.08 -20.65 3.93
N THR A 191 -9.94 -19.76 4.91
CA THR A 191 -8.69 -19.62 5.68
C THR A 191 -8.63 -20.67 6.80
N PRO A 192 -7.56 -21.47 6.91
CA PRO A 192 -7.40 -22.44 8.00
C PRO A 192 -7.45 -21.80 9.39
N SER A 193 -7.95 -22.54 10.39
CA SER A 193 -8.09 -22.01 11.75
C SER A 193 -6.74 -21.53 12.32
N TYR A 194 -6.73 -20.27 12.73
CA TYR A 194 -5.55 -19.61 13.29
C TYR A 194 -5.10 -20.24 14.62
N SER A 195 -6.04 -20.66 15.49
CA SER A 195 -5.70 -21.22 16.81
C SER A 195 -4.92 -22.53 16.74
N VAL A 196 -5.08 -23.29 15.66
CA VAL A 196 -4.46 -24.61 15.44
C VAL A 196 -3.03 -24.47 14.85
N ASN A 197 -2.69 -23.33 14.24
CA ASN A 197 -1.43 -23.12 13.52
C ASN A 197 -0.47 -22.14 14.20
N ARG A 198 -0.80 -21.71 15.43
CA ARG A 198 -0.09 -20.68 16.19
C ARG A 198 1.15 -21.26 16.88
N GLY A 199 2.31 -20.64 16.66
CA GLY A 199 3.59 -21.06 17.26
C GLY A 199 4.45 -21.98 16.38
N GLY A 200 3.97 -22.37 15.20
CA GLY A 200 4.54 -23.50 14.46
C GLY A 200 4.04 -24.83 15.03
N TYR A 201 4.48 -25.96 14.45
CA TYR A 201 4.23 -27.25 15.08
C TYR A 201 5.11 -27.40 16.32
N ASP A 202 4.55 -27.14 17.51
CA ASP A 202 4.94 -27.95 18.67
C ASP A 202 4.75 -29.43 18.27
N THR A 203 5.73 -30.27 18.61
CA THR A 203 5.87 -31.61 18.05
C THR A 203 4.87 -32.60 18.66
N GLN A 204 3.58 -32.41 18.37
CA GLN A 204 2.48 -33.29 18.75
C GLN A 204 1.77 -33.85 17.51
N SER A 205 2.44 -34.79 16.85
CA SER A 205 1.75 -35.90 16.20
C SER A 205 2.51 -37.21 16.41
N THR A 206 2.80 -37.51 17.69
CA THR A 206 3.20 -38.85 18.15
C THR A 206 2.03 -39.51 18.89
N ALA A 207 0.88 -39.55 18.22
CA ALA A 207 -0.27 -40.36 18.61
C ALA A 207 -0.99 -40.81 17.32
N ILE A 208 -1.39 -42.08 17.25
CA ILE A 208 -2.00 -42.71 16.05
C ILE A 208 -0.98 -42.79 14.88
N THR A 209 0.03 -43.66 14.92
CA THR A 209 -0.14 -45.05 14.48
C THR A 209 1.01 -45.93 14.99
N THR A 210 0.87 -46.51 16.17
CA THR A 210 1.68 -47.67 16.58
C THR A 210 1.15 -48.92 15.87
N LYS A 211 1.70 -49.24 14.69
CA LYS A 211 1.64 -50.63 14.20
C LYS A 211 2.50 -51.49 15.12
N PRO A 212 1.96 -52.52 15.79
CA PRO A 212 2.79 -53.46 16.54
C PRO A 212 3.50 -54.39 15.56
N THR A 213 4.82 -54.25 15.44
CA THR A 213 5.66 -55.23 14.73
C THR A 213 6.02 -56.36 15.70
N THR A 214 5.34 -57.49 15.58
CA THR A 214 5.91 -58.76 16.09
C THR A 214 5.51 -59.95 15.23
N LYS A 215 6.52 -60.47 14.53
CA LYS A 215 6.79 -61.85 14.12
C LYS A 215 5.64 -62.73 13.57
N ALA A 216 5.92 -63.32 12.41
CA ALA A 216 5.26 -64.52 11.95
C ALA A 216 5.56 -65.69 12.89
N GLU A 217 4.54 -66.50 13.18
CA GLU A 217 4.59 -67.97 13.18
C GLU A 217 3.18 -68.53 13.35
N ALA A 218 2.77 -69.41 12.43
CA ALA A 218 1.53 -70.17 12.52
C ALA A 218 1.76 -71.56 11.93
N ALA A 219 2.09 -72.51 12.79
CA ALA A 219 2.02 -73.95 12.55
C ALA A 219 1.43 -74.61 13.81
N ALA A 220 0.61 -75.64 13.62
CA ALA A 220 -0.31 -76.14 14.64
C ALA A 220 0.35 -77.01 15.73
N ALA A 221 -0.26 -77.04 16.94
CA ALA A 221 -0.60 -78.28 17.66
C ALA A 221 -1.34 -78.04 19.01
N THR A 222 -2.61 -78.47 19.08
CA THR A 222 -3.34 -79.15 20.18
C THR A 222 -3.31 -78.75 21.67
N THR A 223 -4.50 -78.97 22.29
CA THR A 223 -4.81 -79.28 23.73
C THR A 223 -4.68 -78.15 24.76
N ASN A 224 -5.80 -77.72 25.37
CA ASN A 224 -6.34 -78.15 26.70
C ASN A 224 -5.32 -77.84 27.82
N THR A 225 -5.56 -77.05 28.87
CA THR A 225 -6.71 -76.73 29.74
C THR A 225 -6.39 -75.37 30.43
N ASP A 226 -7.20 -74.66 31.23
CA ASP A 226 -8.48 -74.92 31.90
C ASP A 226 -9.34 -73.64 31.96
N VAL A 227 -10.63 -73.80 32.24
CA VAL A 227 -11.60 -72.70 32.36
C VAL A 227 -11.60 -72.15 33.79
N ASN A 228 -11.58 -70.82 33.93
CA ASN A 228 -12.36 -70.15 34.97
C ASN A 228 -12.89 -68.82 34.44
N ALA A 229 -14.17 -68.58 34.68
CA ALA A 229 -14.97 -67.55 34.02
C ALA A 229 -15.82 -66.81 35.04
N VAL A 230 -16.24 -65.57 34.68
CA VAL A 230 -17.39 -64.85 35.29
C VAL A 230 -17.13 -64.43 36.76
N THR A 231 -17.37 -63.20 37.21
CA THR A 231 -18.43 -62.23 36.90
C THR A 231 -17.89 -60.83 36.62
N GLY A 232 -18.51 -60.12 35.68
CA GLY A 232 -18.53 -58.66 35.74
C GLY A 232 -19.69 -58.20 36.63
N ASP A 233 -19.57 -57.01 37.22
CA ASP A 233 -20.76 -56.24 37.59
C ASP A 233 -20.52 -54.72 37.48
N THR A 234 -21.61 -53.97 37.48
CA THR A 234 -21.74 -52.70 36.74
C THR A 234 -21.64 -51.48 37.65
N ALA A 235 -20.76 -50.52 37.35
CA ALA A 235 -20.78 -49.20 37.99
C ALA A 235 -20.19 -48.09 37.09
N THR A 236 -21.06 -47.18 36.63
CA THR A 236 -20.69 -45.89 36.03
C THR A 236 -20.56 -44.82 37.11
N PRO A 237 -19.60 -43.88 36.97
CA PRO A 237 -19.76 -42.54 37.53
C PRO A 237 -19.50 -41.42 36.51
N THR A 238 -20.57 -40.67 36.22
CA THR A 238 -20.66 -39.19 36.16
C THR A 238 -19.46 -38.32 35.73
N PHE A 239 -19.68 -37.50 34.70
CA PHE A 239 -18.89 -36.29 34.39
C PHE A 239 -19.32 -35.07 35.26
N PRO A 240 -18.41 -34.12 35.57
CA PRO A 240 -18.75 -32.85 36.22
C PRO A 240 -19.22 -31.76 35.22
N PRO A 241 -20.01 -30.76 35.66
CA PRO A 241 -20.61 -29.74 34.79
C PRO A 241 -19.72 -28.51 34.52
N SER A 242 -20.05 -27.76 33.46
CA SER A 242 -19.37 -26.54 33.00
C SER A 242 -19.94 -25.23 33.62
N PRO A 243 -19.16 -24.14 33.67
CA PRO A 243 -19.57 -22.88 34.30
C PRO A 243 -20.43 -21.96 33.40
N PRO A 244 -21.25 -21.05 33.98
CA PRO A 244 -22.18 -20.17 33.25
C PRO A 244 -21.55 -18.84 32.77
N PRO A 245 -22.20 -18.13 31.82
CA PRO A 245 -21.69 -16.89 31.23
C PRO A 245 -22.00 -15.62 32.05
N LEU A 246 -21.12 -14.62 31.94
CA LEU A 246 -21.25 -13.31 32.59
C LEU A 246 -22.27 -12.39 31.88
N ARG A 247 -23.11 -11.70 32.66
CA ARG A 247 -24.00 -10.61 32.21
C ARG A 247 -23.46 -9.25 32.66
N PHE A 248 -23.61 -8.22 31.82
CA PHE A 248 -23.43 -6.82 32.21
C PHE A 248 -24.80 -6.16 32.52
N PRO A 249 -24.91 -5.26 33.51
CA PRO A 249 -26.16 -4.59 33.83
C PRO A 249 -26.39 -3.33 32.98
N LEU A 250 -27.65 -3.11 32.57
CA LEU A 250 -28.13 -1.80 32.15
C LEU A 250 -28.64 -1.00 33.36
N SER A 251 -28.35 0.29 33.34
CA SER A 251 -29.03 1.36 34.07
C SER A 251 -29.03 2.59 33.13
N SER A 252 -29.98 3.52 33.06
CA SER A 252 -31.37 3.66 33.51
C SER A 252 -31.69 5.13 33.22
N PHE A 253 -32.50 5.46 32.21
CA PHE A 253 -32.88 6.86 31.90
C PHE A 253 -34.16 7.25 32.67
N PRO A 254 -34.27 8.48 33.22
CA PRO A 254 -35.55 9.09 33.60
C PRO A 254 -36.24 9.81 32.40
N PRO A 255 -37.56 10.13 32.48
CA PRO A 255 -38.40 10.29 31.29
C PRO A 255 -38.83 11.74 30.92
N GLU A 256 -39.44 11.79 29.72
CA GLU A 256 -40.33 12.80 29.10
C GLU A 256 -40.74 14.09 29.83
N VAL A 257 -40.76 15.20 29.06
CA VAL A 257 -41.95 16.07 28.94
C VAL A 257 -42.15 16.46 27.46
N ILE A 258 -43.41 16.40 26.98
CA ILE A 258 -43.85 16.69 25.62
C ILE A 258 -44.20 18.18 25.44
N GLY A 259 -43.88 18.78 24.29
CA GLY A 259 -44.34 20.13 23.93
C GLY A 259 -44.02 20.57 22.49
N LYS A 260 -45.05 20.62 21.62
CA LYS A 260 -45.10 21.32 20.32
C LYS A 260 -46.12 22.48 20.43
N PRO A 261 -46.38 23.30 19.39
CA PRO A 261 -45.48 24.17 18.61
C PRO A 261 -46.03 25.62 18.43
N ALA A 262 -45.19 26.60 18.05
CA ALA A 262 -45.62 27.89 17.45
C ALA A 262 -44.40 28.56 16.78
N THR A 263 -44.32 28.81 15.47
CA THR A 263 -44.95 29.85 14.60
C THR A 263 -44.58 31.33 14.88
N ALA A 264 -43.97 31.93 13.85
CA ALA A 264 -44.24 33.27 13.29
C ALA A 264 -43.28 34.48 13.54
N THR A 265 -42.91 35.09 12.41
CA THR A 265 -42.81 36.54 12.08
C THR A 265 -41.69 37.47 12.58
N ASN A 266 -40.87 37.90 11.59
CA ASN A 266 -40.65 39.27 11.08
C ASN A 266 -40.09 40.45 11.94
N GLU A 267 -39.14 41.14 11.28
CA GLU A 267 -38.92 42.60 11.16
C GLU A 267 -38.28 43.38 12.34
N ILE A 268 -37.06 43.94 12.18
CA ILE A 268 -36.58 45.18 11.50
C ILE A 268 -36.48 46.39 12.48
N TYR A 269 -35.52 47.30 12.19
CA TYR A 269 -35.14 48.56 12.88
C TYR A 269 -34.07 48.42 13.99
N ALA A 270 -33.06 49.30 14.13
CA ALA A 270 -32.70 50.51 13.35
C ALA A 270 -31.19 50.82 13.34
N THR A 271 -30.76 51.64 12.39
CA THR A 271 -29.61 52.58 12.48
C THR A 271 -30.14 53.97 12.08
N PRO A 272 -29.56 55.10 12.56
CA PRO A 272 -28.56 55.81 11.72
C PRO A 272 -27.56 56.79 12.41
N CYS A 273 -26.56 57.24 11.62
CA CYS A 273 -25.90 58.58 11.66
C CYS A 273 -24.87 58.93 12.77
N LYS A 274 -23.81 59.76 12.56
CA LYS A 274 -23.19 60.41 11.36
C LYS A 274 -21.83 61.11 11.70
N LYS A 275 -21.06 61.53 10.66
CA LYS A 275 -19.84 62.41 10.65
C LYS A 275 -18.53 61.79 11.22
N GLY A 276 -17.30 62.03 10.75
CA GLY A 276 -16.74 62.77 9.59
C GLY A 276 -16.07 64.13 9.94
N GLY A 277 -14.83 64.46 9.52
CA GLY A 277 -13.79 63.73 8.75
C GLY A 277 -12.68 64.66 8.16
N ARG A 278 -11.73 64.09 7.38
CA ARG A 278 -10.69 64.72 6.49
C ARG A 278 -9.35 65.27 7.09
N GLU A 279 -8.24 64.71 6.55
CA GLU A 279 -7.01 65.36 6.01
C GLU A 279 -5.89 66.08 6.84
N ASN A 280 -4.65 65.77 6.41
CA ASN A 280 -3.39 66.56 6.34
C ASN A 280 -2.46 66.75 7.57
N GLY A 281 -1.15 66.51 7.33
CA GLY A 281 -0.03 66.74 8.27
C GLY A 281 1.27 66.05 7.83
N LEU A 282 2.09 66.72 7.00
CA LEU A 282 3.28 66.14 6.33
C LEU A 282 4.61 66.46 7.06
N SER A 283 5.66 65.68 6.75
CA SER A 283 7.11 65.98 6.84
C SER A 283 7.80 65.71 8.20
N LEU A 284 9.10 65.39 8.29
CA LEU A 284 10.27 65.66 7.43
C LEU A 284 11.23 64.45 7.25
N LEU A 285 12.14 64.56 6.27
CA LEU A 285 13.15 63.55 5.88
C LEU A 285 14.40 63.53 6.78
N SER A 286 15.06 62.36 6.91
CA SER A 286 16.52 62.27 6.67
C SER A 286 17.00 60.84 6.30
N ARG A 287 18.15 60.77 5.63
CA ARG A 287 18.88 59.56 5.12
C ARG A 287 19.40 58.70 6.31
N GLY A 288 19.67 57.39 6.26
CA GLY A 288 20.12 56.48 5.17
C GLY A 288 21.67 56.44 5.06
N PRO A 289 22.37 55.34 4.69
CA PRO A 289 22.00 53.91 4.57
C PRO A 289 23.03 52.92 5.24
N ARG A 290 22.96 51.61 4.93
CA ARG A 290 23.91 50.54 5.38
C ARG A 290 25.05 50.29 4.37
N GLY A 291 26.17 49.69 4.80
CA GLY A 291 27.00 48.83 3.93
C GLY A 291 28.44 48.50 4.38
N TYR A 292 28.85 47.24 4.19
CA TYR A 292 30.23 46.68 4.25
C TYR A 292 30.91 46.57 5.64
N SER A 293 31.76 45.56 5.97
CA SER A 293 32.28 44.37 5.25
C SER A 293 32.88 43.30 6.20
N HIS A 294 33.03 42.06 5.70
CA HIS A 294 33.93 40.96 6.10
C HIS A 294 34.78 41.03 7.40
N PHE A 295 34.79 39.94 8.19
CA PHE A 295 35.96 39.03 8.32
C PHE A 295 35.60 37.66 8.93
N ARG A 296 36.54 36.70 8.90
CA ARG A 296 36.44 35.33 9.42
C ARG A 296 37.75 34.95 10.11
N GLU A 297 37.69 34.56 11.38
CA GLU A 297 38.58 33.59 12.04
C GLU A 297 38.06 33.34 13.48
N GLY A 298 38.51 32.28 14.16
CA GLY A 298 37.90 31.85 15.43
C GLY A 298 38.91 31.41 16.47
N LEU A 299 38.44 31.25 17.71
CA LEU A 299 39.15 30.66 18.86
C LEU A 299 38.13 30.25 19.94
N SER A 300 38.49 29.23 20.74
CA SER A 300 37.85 28.82 22.02
C SER A 300 38.65 29.47 23.20
N PRO A 301 38.34 29.32 24.51
CA PRO A 301 37.31 28.52 25.21
C PRO A 301 36.61 29.22 26.44
N GLN A 302 35.99 28.43 27.33
CA GLN A 302 35.64 28.64 28.77
C GLN A 302 34.22 29.10 29.20
N ASP A 303 33.47 28.13 29.75
CA ASP A 303 32.98 27.97 31.13
C ASP A 303 32.27 29.10 31.91
N VAL A 304 31.06 28.79 32.43
CA VAL A 304 30.49 29.27 33.71
C VAL A 304 29.60 28.15 34.32
N ASP A 305 29.78 27.86 35.61
CA ASP A 305 29.12 26.79 36.40
C ASP A 305 27.66 27.04 36.81
N LEU A 306 27.01 26.01 37.39
CA LEU A 306 26.22 26.15 38.65
C LEU A 306 25.96 24.80 39.36
N ASP A 307 26.19 24.82 40.67
CA ASP A 307 26.36 23.75 41.69
C ASP A 307 25.41 22.54 41.79
N VAL A 308 25.97 21.47 42.42
CA VAL A 308 25.30 20.27 42.96
C VAL A 308 25.71 20.07 44.43
N PRO A 309 24.82 19.72 45.38
CA PRO A 309 25.19 19.33 46.74
C PRO A 309 25.56 17.85 46.88
N ASP A 310 26.55 17.56 47.73
CA ASP A 310 27.21 16.25 47.90
C ASP A 310 26.37 15.14 48.59
N ALA A 311 26.83 13.90 48.38
CA ALA A 311 26.39 12.69 49.08
C ALA A 311 27.32 12.33 50.26
N PRO A 312 26.84 11.58 51.28
CA PRO A 312 27.70 10.94 52.26
C PRO A 312 28.14 9.53 51.82
N ASP A 313 29.43 9.26 51.99
CA ASP A 313 30.11 7.97 51.79
C ASP A 313 29.81 6.97 52.93
N LEU A 314 29.88 5.67 52.65
CA LEU A 314 29.96 4.62 53.68
C LEU A 314 30.43 3.26 53.10
N THR A 315 31.73 3.01 53.22
CA THR A 315 32.32 1.67 53.08
C THR A 315 32.38 0.97 54.45
N ASN A 316 31.72 -0.19 54.58
CA ASN A 316 32.12 -1.37 55.37
C ASN A 316 31.00 -2.42 55.39
N GLY A 317 31.34 -3.70 55.28
CA GLY A 317 30.38 -4.76 54.96
C GLY A 317 29.92 -5.65 56.11
N LYS A 318 29.03 -6.59 55.79
CA LYS A 318 28.91 -7.93 56.38
C LYS A 318 27.97 -8.80 55.55
N GLU A 319 28.39 -10.05 55.30
CA GLU A 319 27.47 -11.11 54.84
C GLU A 319 26.50 -11.47 55.97
N ILE A 320 25.22 -11.65 55.62
CA ILE A 320 24.25 -12.39 56.44
C ILE A 320 23.38 -13.21 55.47
N GLU A 321 23.63 -14.52 55.42
CA GLU A 321 22.66 -15.48 54.89
C GLU A 321 21.46 -15.59 55.84
N LEU A 322 20.24 -15.68 55.31
CA LEU A 322 19.13 -16.38 55.94
C LEU A 322 18.24 -17.01 54.82
N PRO A 323 17.69 -18.22 55.04
CA PRO A 323 17.27 -19.08 53.94
C PRO A 323 15.79 -18.93 53.54
N LEU A 324 15.45 -19.38 52.33
CA LEU A 324 14.07 -19.63 51.92
C LEU A 324 13.95 -21.02 51.29
N GLU A 325 12.84 -21.69 51.58
CA GLU A 325 12.75 -23.16 51.57
C GLU A 325 12.81 -23.83 50.19
N ARG A 326 13.31 -25.06 50.20
CA ARG A 326 13.43 -25.95 49.04
C ARG A 326 12.17 -26.80 48.90
N GLU A 327 11.23 -26.39 48.05
CA GLU A 327 10.31 -27.35 47.45
C GLU A 327 10.88 -27.95 46.16
N ARG A 328 10.71 -29.27 46.02
CA ARG A 328 11.50 -30.13 45.12
C ARG A 328 10.64 -30.56 43.92
N HIS A 329 10.60 -29.75 42.87
CA HIS A 329 10.03 -30.20 41.59
C HIS A 329 11.08 -30.89 40.69
N VAL A 330 10.69 -32.07 40.20
CA VAL A 330 11.57 -33.03 39.54
C VAL A 330 11.92 -32.59 38.11
N SER A 331 13.21 -32.41 37.84
CA SER A 331 13.72 -32.18 36.49
C SER A 331 13.49 -33.39 35.58
N ARG A 332 12.64 -33.23 34.55
CA ARG A 332 12.86 -33.90 33.26
C ARG A 332 13.48 -32.87 32.32
N GLY A 333 14.76 -33.09 31.98
CA GLY A 333 15.54 -32.15 31.18
C GLY A 333 14.91 -31.90 29.82
N TRP A 334 14.47 -30.65 29.59
CA TRP A 334 14.14 -30.17 28.27
C TRP A 334 15.46 -29.78 27.59
N ASN A 335 15.78 -30.39 26.45
CA ASN A 335 16.97 -30.02 25.68
C ASN A 335 16.70 -28.71 24.91
N SER A 336 16.86 -27.57 25.59
CA SER A 336 16.59 -26.21 25.09
C SER A 336 17.23 -25.92 23.73
N ARG A 337 18.36 -26.58 23.42
CA ARG A 337 19.08 -26.45 22.15
C ARG A 337 18.22 -26.70 20.90
N SER A 338 17.17 -27.54 20.94
CA SER A 338 16.41 -27.82 19.70
C SER A 338 15.47 -26.68 19.29
N GLY A 339 14.85 -26.02 20.27
CA GLY A 339 13.98 -24.86 20.01
C GLY A 339 14.80 -23.61 19.69
N GLU A 340 15.91 -23.40 20.41
CA GLU A 340 16.86 -22.33 20.13
C GLU A 340 17.48 -22.49 18.74
N ASN A 341 17.84 -23.70 18.31
CA ASN A 341 18.37 -23.93 16.96
C ASN A 341 17.34 -23.67 15.85
N PHE A 342 16.07 -24.08 16.01
CA PHE A 342 15.04 -23.80 14.99
C PHE A 342 14.61 -22.32 14.97
N ALA A 343 14.56 -21.66 16.13
CA ALA A 343 14.37 -20.22 16.20
C ALA A 343 15.57 -19.48 15.58
N ALA A 344 16.80 -19.92 15.85
CA ALA A 344 18.02 -19.38 15.26
C ALA A 344 18.18 -19.71 13.78
N GLU A 345 17.65 -20.83 13.26
CA GLU A 345 17.59 -21.12 11.82
C GLU A 345 16.49 -20.30 11.13
N SER A 346 15.34 -20.09 11.78
CA SER A 346 14.31 -19.17 11.28
C SER A 346 14.74 -17.71 11.36
N GLU A 347 15.57 -17.34 12.35
CA GLU A 347 16.22 -16.04 12.41
C GLU A 347 17.39 -15.93 11.43
N ALA A 348 18.20 -16.98 11.23
CA ALA A 348 19.24 -17.02 10.19
C ALA A 348 18.64 -16.85 8.79
N ALA A 349 17.55 -17.56 8.48
CA ALA A 349 16.77 -17.36 7.26
C ALA A 349 16.11 -15.97 7.17
N ARG A 350 15.97 -15.22 8.28
CA ARG A 350 15.56 -13.80 8.31
C ARG A 350 16.75 -12.81 8.35
N GLN A 351 17.96 -13.28 8.66
CA GLN A 351 19.19 -12.52 8.87
C GLN A 351 20.15 -12.60 7.67
N GLU A 352 20.09 -13.64 6.85
CA GLU A 352 20.81 -13.69 5.58
C GLU A 352 20.29 -12.61 4.63
N VAL A 353 21.01 -11.49 4.66
CA VAL A 353 21.04 -10.42 3.67
C VAL A 353 19.81 -9.49 3.60
N LYS A 354 19.57 -8.75 4.69
CA LYS A 354 19.19 -7.33 4.52
C LYS A 354 20.44 -6.49 4.30
N LEU A 355 20.60 -5.95 3.08
CA LEU A 355 21.72 -5.07 2.71
C LEU A 355 21.87 -3.87 3.65
N ASN A 356 20.79 -3.48 4.33
CA ASN A 356 20.78 -2.33 5.21
C ASN A 356 19.81 -2.44 6.40
N SER A 357 20.36 -2.77 7.57
CA SER A 357 19.70 -2.64 8.87
C SER A 357 19.76 -1.23 9.47
N LYS A 358 20.50 -0.30 8.86
CA LYS A 358 20.69 1.07 9.35
C LYS A 358 19.48 1.97 9.08
N SER A 359 19.43 3.08 9.80
CA SER A 359 18.34 4.07 9.72
C SER A 359 18.28 4.80 8.38
N LEU A 360 17.11 5.40 8.08
CA LEU A 360 16.89 6.19 6.87
C LEU A 360 17.96 7.27 6.67
N TRP A 361 18.35 7.99 7.73
CA TRP A 361 19.38 9.04 7.69
C TRP A 361 20.74 8.54 7.22
N TYR A 362 21.13 7.32 7.59
CA TYR A 362 22.35 6.69 7.07
C TYR A 362 22.20 6.36 5.58
N ASN A 363 21.00 5.92 5.16
CA ASN A 363 20.73 5.45 3.80
C ASN A 363 20.49 6.58 2.79
N LEU A 364 20.04 7.75 3.23
CA LEU A 364 20.04 8.98 2.44
C LEU A 364 21.45 9.45 2.05
N ARG A 365 22.51 8.96 2.74
CA ARG A 365 23.91 9.20 2.35
C ARG A 365 24.45 8.12 1.40
N ARG A 366 23.65 7.12 1.02
CA ARG A 366 24.07 5.96 0.22
C ARG A 366 23.53 6.08 -1.21
N ARG A 367 24.41 5.81 -2.18
CA ARG A 367 24.08 5.89 -3.62
C ARG A 367 22.92 4.97 -4.01
N GLU A 368 22.79 3.84 -3.34
CA GLU A 368 21.75 2.86 -3.63
C GLU A 368 20.33 3.44 -3.51
N LEU A 369 20.05 4.24 -2.46
CA LEU A 369 18.72 4.84 -2.27
C LEU A 369 18.41 5.89 -3.34
N TRP A 370 19.40 6.69 -3.75
CA TRP A 370 19.25 7.69 -4.81
C TRP A 370 19.06 7.07 -6.20
N LEU A 371 19.71 5.93 -6.48
CA LEU A 371 19.46 5.16 -7.72
C LEU A 371 18.01 4.65 -7.76
N MET A 372 17.52 4.07 -6.65
CA MET A 372 16.11 3.66 -6.55
C MET A 372 15.16 4.86 -6.73
N TRP A 373 15.46 5.99 -6.08
CA TRP A 373 14.67 7.20 -6.14
C TRP A 373 14.58 7.76 -7.57
N TYR A 374 15.69 7.79 -8.31
CA TYR A 374 15.71 8.23 -9.71
C TYR A 374 14.92 7.29 -10.62
N VAL A 375 15.04 5.97 -10.46
CA VAL A 375 14.26 4.99 -11.24
C VAL A 375 12.76 5.12 -10.95
N CYS A 376 12.37 5.40 -9.70
CA CYS A 376 10.99 5.72 -9.34
C CYS A 376 10.52 7.04 -9.98
N LEU A 377 11.32 8.12 -9.89
CA LEU A 377 11.02 9.42 -10.50
C LEU A 377 10.77 9.28 -12.01
N ALA A 378 11.66 8.57 -12.70
CA ALA A 378 11.56 8.32 -14.14
C ALA A 378 10.34 7.48 -14.52
N SER A 379 10.08 6.40 -13.76
CA SER A 379 8.94 5.52 -14.06
C SER A 379 7.61 6.20 -13.79
N TRP A 380 7.53 6.99 -12.71
CA TRP A 380 6.30 7.66 -12.28
C TRP A 380 6.06 8.99 -12.98
N SER A 381 7.05 9.59 -13.65
CA SER A 381 6.83 10.73 -14.55
C SER A 381 6.07 10.32 -15.80
N SER A 382 6.46 9.22 -16.45
CA SER A 382 5.70 8.60 -17.55
C SER A 382 4.25 8.31 -17.14
N ALA A 383 4.07 7.72 -15.96
CA ALA A 383 2.76 7.39 -15.41
C ALA A 383 1.90 8.65 -15.22
N THR A 384 2.45 9.68 -14.57
CA THR A 384 1.75 10.95 -14.32
C THR A 384 1.40 11.62 -15.65
N LEU A 385 2.38 11.76 -16.54
CA LEU A 385 2.24 12.48 -17.81
C LEU A 385 1.09 11.93 -18.66
N VAL A 386 0.99 10.60 -18.77
CA VAL A 386 -0.01 9.93 -19.59
C VAL A 386 -1.37 9.82 -18.88
N SER A 387 -1.39 9.50 -17.58
CA SER A 387 -2.67 9.31 -16.87
C SER A 387 -3.40 10.60 -16.54
N THR A 388 -2.68 11.69 -16.23
CA THR A 388 -3.31 12.96 -15.83
C THR A 388 -3.68 13.87 -16.99
N ASN A 389 -3.14 13.63 -18.20
CA ASN A 389 -3.36 14.45 -19.39
C ASN A 389 -3.93 13.62 -20.57
N SER A 390 -4.64 12.51 -20.30
CA SER A 390 -5.09 11.57 -21.35
C SER A 390 -5.98 12.23 -22.41
N SER A 391 -6.91 13.08 -21.98
CA SER A 391 -7.80 13.85 -22.87
C SER A 391 -7.01 14.77 -23.78
N GLN A 392 -6.11 15.58 -23.22
CA GLN A 392 -5.26 16.52 -23.97
C GLN A 392 -4.33 15.80 -24.96
N ILE A 393 -3.79 14.63 -24.57
CA ILE A 393 -2.98 13.78 -25.46
C ILE A 393 -3.83 13.27 -26.63
N TYR A 394 -5.02 12.73 -26.37
CA TYR A 394 -5.90 12.22 -27.42
C TYR A 394 -6.46 13.34 -28.32
N GLU A 395 -6.94 14.44 -27.76
CA GLU A 395 -7.44 15.62 -28.48
C GLU A 395 -6.37 16.24 -29.38
N SER A 396 -5.12 16.38 -28.90
CA SER A 396 -4.02 16.85 -29.76
C SER A 396 -3.66 15.87 -30.90
N MET A 397 -4.09 14.62 -30.81
CA MET A 397 -3.83 13.58 -31.80
C MET A 397 -4.99 13.36 -32.78
N ASP A 398 -6.22 13.73 -32.41
CA ASP A 398 -7.42 13.56 -33.22
C ASP A 398 -8.45 14.68 -32.97
N PHE A 399 -8.02 15.93 -33.15
CA PHE A 399 -8.76 17.14 -32.76
C PHE A 399 -10.22 17.17 -33.26
N TYR A 400 -10.43 16.94 -34.56
CA TYR A 400 -11.77 16.91 -35.18
C TYR A 400 -12.55 15.60 -34.94
N GLY A 401 -11.88 14.56 -34.41
CA GLY A 401 -12.45 13.23 -34.14
C GLY A 401 -12.57 12.91 -32.65
N TYR A 402 -12.32 13.88 -31.76
CA TYR A 402 -12.29 13.65 -30.32
C TYR A 402 -13.65 13.20 -29.79
N SER A 403 -13.70 11.99 -29.24
CA SER A 403 -14.84 11.51 -28.46
C SER A 403 -14.47 11.29 -26.99
N PRO A 404 -15.21 11.86 -26.03
CA PRO A 404 -15.05 11.54 -24.61
C PRO A 404 -15.12 10.03 -24.31
N THR A 405 -15.94 9.26 -25.05
CA THR A 405 -16.06 7.80 -24.87
C THR A 405 -14.75 7.08 -25.18
N VAL A 406 -14.08 7.46 -26.27
CA VAL A 406 -12.79 6.89 -26.67
C VAL A 406 -11.70 7.24 -25.65
N ASN A 407 -11.71 8.44 -25.08
CA ASN A 407 -10.80 8.80 -24.00
C ASN A 407 -10.98 7.90 -22.76
N VAL A 408 -12.22 7.61 -22.36
CA VAL A 408 -12.53 6.69 -21.24
C VAL A 408 -11.98 5.28 -21.52
N VAL A 409 -12.11 4.79 -22.75
CA VAL A 409 -11.50 3.51 -23.15
C VAL A 409 -9.97 3.54 -23.05
N LEU A 410 -9.30 4.60 -23.50
CA LEU A 410 -7.83 4.74 -23.40
C LEU A 410 -7.36 4.75 -21.94
N VAL A 411 -8.08 5.45 -21.06
CA VAL A 411 -7.81 5.47 -19.61
C VAL A 411 -8.04 4.09 -18.97
N SER A 412 -9.09 3.37 -19.37
CA SER A 412 -9.35 2.02 -18.86
C SER A 412 -8.33 0.99 -19.34
N ILE A 413 -7.91 1.06 -20.62
CA ILE A 413 -6.81 0.25 -21.16
C ILE A 413 -5.51 0.48 -20.38
N TYR A 414 -5.18 1.73 -20.07
CA TYR A 414 -4.04 2.06 -19.21
C TYR A 414 -4.19 1.46 -17.80
N GLY A 415 -5.37 1.58 -17.18
CA GLY A 415 -5.66 1.01 -15.85
C GLY A 415 -5.53 -0.51 -15.82
N VAL A 416 -6.11 -1.21 -16.79
CA VAL A 416 -6.03 -2.67 -16.94
C VAL A 416 -4.60 -3.13 -17.23
N ALA A 417 -3.86 -2.44 -18.09
CA ALA A 417 -2.44 -2.73 -18.30
C ALA A 417 -1.63 -2.54 -17.00
N SER A 418 -1.97 -1.52 -16.21
CA SER A 418 -1.39 -1.28 -14.88
C SER A 418 -1.76 -2.37 -13.86
N ALA A 419 -2.95 -2.96 -13.96
CA ALA A 419 -3.33 -4.14 -13.19
C ALA A 419 -2.50 -5.37 -13.61
N ILE A 420 -2.43 -5.66 -14.92
CA ILE A 420 -1.62 -6.76 -15.49
C ILE A 420 -0.15 -6.67 -15.06
N GLY A 421 0.45 -5.47 -15.09
CA GLY A 421 1.84 -5.26 -14.68
C GLY A 421 2.10 -5.59 -13.20
N ARG A 422 1.13 -5.35 -12.32
CA ARG A 422 1.23 -5.71 -10.88
C ARG A 422 1.04 -7.20 -10.67
N VAL A 423 0.08 -7.81 -11.37
CA VAL A 423 -0.12 -9.28 -11.37
C VAL A 423 1.13 -10.00 -11.86
N PHE A 424 1.74 -9.54 -12.96
CA PHE A 424 2.99 -10.08 -13.49
C PHE A 424 4.11 -10.08 -12.43
N ILE A 425 4.35 -8.95 -11.76
CA ILE A 425 5.37 -8.86 -10.72
C ILE A 425 5.06 -9.77 -9.52
N GLY A 426 3.81 -9.81 -9.07
CA GLY A 426 3.41 -10.66 -7.94
C GLY A 426 3.54 -12.15 -8.24
N LEU A 427 3.20 -12.61 -9.45
CA LEU A 427 3.37 -14.00 -9.88
C LEU A 427 4.82 -14.37 -10.22
N ALA A 428 5.61 -13.43 -10.75
CA ALA A 428 7.02 -13.64 -11.06
C ALA A 428 7.90 -13.68 -9.79
N HIS A 429 7.52 -12.99 -8.71
CA HIS A 429 8.33 -12.89 -7.49
C HIS A 429 8.75 -14.26 -6.89
N PRO A 430 7.83 -15.22 -6.63
CA PRO A 430 8.23 -16.55 -6.14
C PRO A 430 9.13 -17.33 -7.11
N ILE A 431 9.03 -17.07 -8.42
CA ILE A 431 9.87 -17.71 -9.45
C ILE A 431 11.29 -17.15 -9.42
N LEU A 432 11.45 -15.83 -9.22
CA LEU A 432 12.76 -15.19 -9.07
C LEU A 432 13.49 -15.71 -7.82
N VAL A 433 12.79 -15.76 -6.67
CA VAL A 433 13.33 -16.28 -5.40
C VAL A 433 13.82 -17.73 -5.58
N ARG A 434 12.99 -18.62 -6.14
CA ARG A 434 13.38 -20.02 -6.44
C ARG A 434 14.59 -20.13 -7.36
N LYS A 435 14.71 -19.23 -8.35
CA LYS A 435 15.84 -19.19 -9.27
C LYS A 435 17.06 -18.43 -8.72
N LYS A 436 17.00 -17.94 -7.47
CA LYS A 436 18.03 -17.09 -6.84
C LYS A 436 18.38 -15.86 -7.70
N ILE A 437 17.39 -15.32 -8.41
CA ILE A 437 17.52 -14.08 -9.19
C ILE A 437 17.08 -12.93 -8.27
N PRO A 438 17.92 -11.90 -8.06
CA PRO A 438 17.62 -10.83 -7.11
C PRO A 438 16.36 -10.06 -7.54
N VAL A 439 15.42 -9.85 -6.63
CA VAL A 439 14.14 -9.15 -6.87
C VAL A 439 14.35 -7.73 -7.42
N SER A 440 15.50 -7.13 -7.12
CA SER A 440 15.96 -5.84 -7.69
C SER A 440 15.94 -5.79 -9.22
N SER A 441 16.04 -6.94 -9.91
CA SER A 441 16.04 -7.05 -11.38
C SER A 441 14.77 -6.48 -12.03
N PHE A 442 13.64 -6.46 -11.31
CA PHE A 442 12.38 -5.91 -11.81
C PHE A 442 12.46 -4.41 -12.13
N PHE A 443 13.37 -3.65 -11.50
CA PHE A 443 13.57 -2.21 -11.78
C PHE A 443 14.05 -1.89 -13.20
N CYS A 444 14.57 -2.87 -13.95
CA CYS A 444 14.95 -2.65 -15.34
C CYS A 444 13.72 -2.64 -16.29
N ILE A 445 12.61 -3.27 -15.91
CA ILE A 445 11.49 -3.56 -16.82
C ILE A 445 10.68 -2.28 -17.13
N ALA A 446 10.30 -1.50 -16.11
CA ALA A 446 9.50 -0.28 -16.32
C ALA A 446 10.22 0.80 -17.15
N PRO A 447 11.52 1.10 -16.95
CA PRO A 447 12.28 1.98 -17.84
C PRO A 447 12.30 1.49 -19.30
N VAL A 448 12.53 0.20 -19.56
CA VAL A 448 12.48 -0.36 -20.94
C VAL A 448 11.11 -0.14 -21.58
N LEU A 449 10.03 -0.48 -20.87
CA LEU A 449 8.67 -0.29 -21.37
C LEU A 449 8.36 1.20 -21.62
N ASN A 450 8.82 2.13 -20.79
CA ASN A 450 8.63 3.56 -21.00
C ASN A 450 9.47 4.12 -22.17
N VAL A 451 10.70 3.66 -22.35
CA VAL A 451 11.56 4.04 -23.50
C VAL A 451 10.93 3.61 -24.82
N ILE A 452 10.17 2.51 -24.84
CA ILE A 452 9.39 2.06 -26.01
C ILE A 452 8.05 2.80 -26.10
N GLY A 453 7.30 2.88 -25.00
CA GLY A 453 5.92 3.36 -24.96
C GLY A 453 5.75 4.87 -25.20
N LEU A 454 6.67 5.69 -24.70
CA LEU A 454 6.55 7.15 -24.84
C LEU A 454 6.76 7.62 -26.30
N PRO A 455 7.77 7.15 -27.06
CA PRO A 455 7.88 7.46 -28.49
C PRO A 455 6.73 6.93 -29.35
N LEU A 456 6.06 5.84 -28.95
CA LEU A 456 4.93 5.28 -29.71
C LEU A 456 3.75 6.27 -29.83
N PHE A 457 3.52 7.15 -28.85
CA PHE A 457 2.56 8.26 -28.99
C PHE A 457 2.88 9.18 -30.19
N LEU A 458 4.15 9.38 -30.50
CA LEU A 458 4.63 10.23 -31.60
C LEU A 458 4.78 9.48 -32.94
N ALA A 459 4.95 8.16 -32.90
CA ALA A 459 5.06 7.32 -34.10
C ALA A 459 3.69 6.86 -34.65
N MET A 460 2.72 6.59 -33.77
CA MET A 460 1.47 5.91 -34.16
C MET A 460 0.39 6.87 -34.68
N LYS A 461 -0.56 6.32 -35.45
CA LYS A 461 -1.73 7.04 -35.97
C LYS A 461 -2.84 7.12 -34.90
N ARG A 462 -3.71 8.13 -35.00
CA ARG A 462 -4.85 8.40 -34.09
C ARG A 462 -5.62 7.16 -33.62
N GLY A 463 -6.09 6.33 -34.55
CA GLY A 463 -6.87 5.12 -34.24
C GLY A 463 -6.10 3.97 -33.57
N SER A 464 -4.83 4.14 -33.22
CA SER A 464 -4.01 3.11 -32.59
C SER A 464 -3.40 3.55 -31.24
N LEU A 465 -3.86 4.66 -30.66
CA LEU A 465 -3.39 5.18 -29.37
C LEU A 465 -3.56 4.22 -28.19
N ALA A 466 -4.45 3.23 -28.29
CA ALA A 466 -4.59 2.17 -27.30
C ALA A 466 -3.26 1.45 -26.97
N ILE A 467 -2.37 1.28 -27.96
CA ILE A 467 -1.10 0.58 -27.81
C ILE A 467 -0.11 1.34 -26.89
N PRO A 468 0.23 2.62 -27.12
CA PRO A 468 1.10 3.36 -26.20
C PRO A 468 0.49 3.55 -24.80
N PHE A 469 -0.83 3.76 -24.68
CA PHE A 469 -1.51 3.77 -23.39
C PHE A 469 -1.36 2.43 -22.64
N PHE A 470 -1.50 1.28 -23.33
CA PHE A 470 -1.27 -0.03 -22.75
C PHE A 470 0.19 -0.22 -22.30
N VAL A 471 1.17 0.13 -23.14
CA VAL A 471 2.61 -0.06 -22.81
C VAL A 471 3.04 0.78 -21.61
N VAL A 472 2.65 2.05 -21.52
CA VAL A 472 2.99 2.91 -20.38
C VAL A 472 2.16 2.54 -19.13
N GLY A 473 0.92 2.06 -19.29
CA GLY A 473 0.12 1.50 -18.21
C GLY A 473 0.79 0.26 -17.60
N LEU A 474 1.27 -0.67 -18.43
CA LEU A 474 2.03 -1.85 -18.03
C LEU A 474 3.32 -1.47 -17.28
N ALA A 475 4.10 -0.52 -17.83
CA ALA A 475 5.30 0.02 -17.19
C ALA A 475 5.00 0.58 -15.79
N THR A 476 3.90 1.31 -15.67
CA THR A 476 3.42 1.88 -14.40
C THR A 476 3.07 0.78 -13.38
N GLY A 477 2.35 -0.26 -13.82
CA GLY A 477 1.99 -1.39 -12.96
C GLY A 477 3.21 -2.15 -12.45
N VAL A 478 4.15 -2.43 -13.35
CA VAL A 478 5.45 -3.06 -13.05
C VAL A 478 6.25 -2.21 -12.05
N SER A 479 6.33 -0.89 -12.24
CA SER A 479 7.04 0.01 -11.33
C SER A 479 6.44 -0.02 -9.91
N TRP A 480 5.12 0.21 -9.78
CA TRP A 480 4.45 0.21 -8.49
C TRP A 480 4.50 -1.14 -7.74
N GLY A 481 4.41 -2.25 -8.47
CA GLY A 481 4.53 -3.59 -7.90
C GLY A 481 5.96 -3.95 -7.47
N SER A 482 6.97 -3.55 -8.25
CA SER A 482 8.37 -3.89 -7.97
C SER A 482 8.98 -3.06 -6.84
N THR A 483 8.71 -1.74 -6.78
CA THR A 483 9.31 -0.85 -5.76
C THR A 483 9.06 -1.34 -4.34
N ILE A 484 7.86 -1.84 -4.05
CA ILE A 484 7.52 -2.28 -2.69
C ILE A 484 8.21 -3.60 -2.31
N LEU A 485 8.30 -4.57 -3.23
CA LEU A 485 9.01 -5.83 -3.01
C LEU A 485 10.52 -5.59 -2.83
N ILE A 486 11.10 -4.72 -3.66
CA ILE A 486 12.53 -4.40 -3.59
C ILE A 486 12.87 -3.68 -2.28
N ILE A 487 12.04 -2.72 -1.83
CA ILE A 487 12.19 -2.12 -0.50
C ILE A 487 12.06 -3.17 0.62
N LYS A 488 11.12 -4.12 0.48
CA LYS A 488 10.86 -5.16 1.48
C LYS A 488 12.02 -6.16 1.62
N GLY A 489 12.64 -6.55 0.51
CA GLY A 489 13.81 -7.44 0.50
C GLY A 489 15.10 -6.75 0.99
N LEU A 490 15.36 -5.51 0.58
CA LEU A 490 16.65 -4.85 0.85
C LEU A 490 16.80 -4.23 2.25
N PHE A 491 15.69 -3.78 2.86
CA PHE A 491 15.71 -3.03 4.12
C PHE A 491 15.06 -3.80 5.27
N ALA A 492 15.58 -3.63 6.49
CA ALA A 492 15.02 -4.30 7.67
C ALA A 492 13.52 -3.95 7.91
N PRO A 493 12.69 -4.86 8.48
CA PRO A 493 11.23 -4.70 8.56
C PRO A 493 10.78 -3.42 9.27
N ASN A 494 11.08 -3.29 10.56
CA ASN A 494 12.20 -2.42 10.91
C ASN A 494 12.05 -0.94 10.51
N ASN A 495 12.64 -0.63 9.36
CA ASN A 495 12.73 0.68 8.77
C ASN A 495 12.27 0.70 7.29
N CYS A 496 11.78 -0.41 6.72
CA CYS A 496 11.45 -0.50 5.30
C CYS A 496 10.37 0.52 4.89
N GLY A 497 9.34 0.75 5.72
CA GLY A 497 8.32 1.78 5.50
C GLY A 497 8.89 3.20 5.38
N LYS A 498 9.89 3.56 6.20
CA LYS A 498 10.55 4.88 6.12
C LYS A 498 11.26 5.07 4.77
N HIS A 499 11.84 4.00 4.23
CA HIS A 499 12.48 4.03 2.90
C HIS A 499 11.45 4.06 1.78
N TYR A 500 10.32 3.36 1.93
CA TYR A 500 9.21 3.41 0.97
C TYR A 500 8.63 4.82 0.87
N SER A 501 8.37 5.48 2.01
CA SER A 501 7.93 6.88 2.04
C SER A 501 8.97 7.86 1.49
N ALA A 502 10.26 7.59 1.71
CA ALA A 502 11.32 8.38 1.08
C ALA A 502 11.31 8.27 -0.46
N LEU A 503 11.08 7.07 -1.02
CA LEU A 503 10.88 6.91 -2.47
C LEU A 503 9.61 7.60 -2.96
N TYR A 504 8.53 7.61 -2.18
CA TYR A 504 7.26 8.28 -2.51
C TYR A 504 7.42 9.79 -2.76
N THR A 505 8.48 10.43 -2.25
CA THR A 505 8.83 11.82 -2.58
C THR A 505 9.12 12.03 -4.08
N ALA A 506 9.59 11.00 -4.78
CA ALA A 506 9.70 11.03 -6.25
C ALA A 506 8.33 11.19 -6.90
N GLY A 507 7.28 10.58 -6.32
CA GLY A 507 5.89 10.71 -6.77
C GLY A 507 5.28 12.09 -6.46
N ILE A 508 5.80 12.79 -5.45
CA ILE A 508 5.44 14.19 -5.17
C ILE A 508 6.12 15.12 -6.17
N ILE A 509 7.41 14.91 -6.44
CA ILE A 509 8.23 15.79 -7.27
C ILE A 509 7.94 15.60 -8.77
N SER A 510 7.63 14.37 -9.20
CA SER A 510 7.36 14.04 -10.60
C SER A 510 6.25 14.91 -11.23
N PRO A 511 5.03 15.02 -10.67
CA PRO A 511 3.96 15.85 -11.23
C PRO A 511 4.29 17.35 -11.22
N LEU A 512 5.05 17.83 -10.23
CA LEU A 512 5.49 19.22 -10.18
C LEU A 512 6.44 19.56 -11.34
N ILE A 513 7.38 18.67 -11.67
CA ILE A 513 8.32 18.87 -12.77
C ILE A 513 7.67 18.57 -14.12
N PHE A 514 7.15 17.36 -14.30
CA PHE A 514 6.78 16.84 -15.62
C PHE A 514 5.36 17.21 -16.06
N ASN A 515 4.46 17.54 -15.12
CA ASN A 515 3.13 18.04 -15.48
C ASN A 515 3.06 19.57 -15.36
N VAL A 516 3.16 20.11 -14.14
CA VAL A 516 2.99 21.55 -13.87
C VAL A 516 4.14 22.38 -14.47
N GLY A 517 5.38 21.91 -14.35
CA GLY A 517 6.56 22.61 -14.87
C GLY A 517 6.86 22.38 -16.35
N LEU A 518 6.19 21.42 -17.00
CA LEU A 518 6.56 20.97 -18.36
C LEU A 518 5.35 20.77 -19.28
N PHE A 519 4.47 19.79 -19.02
CA PHE A 519 3.35 19.51 -19.94
C PHE A 519 2.39 20.70 -20.08
N GLY A 520 1.87 21.20 -18.95
CA GLY A 520 0.92 22.33 -18.94
C GLY A 520 1.46 23.57 -19.68
N PRO A 521 2.64 24.11 -19.32
CA PRO A 521 3.21 25.29 -19.97
C PRO A 521 3.49 25.12 -21.46
N ILE A 522 3.92 23.92 -21.91
CA ILE A 522 4.17 23.65 -23.33
C ILE A 522 2.84 23.55 -24.10
N TYR A 523 1.85 22.84 -23.56
CA TYR A 523 0.53 22.72 -24.16
C TYR A 523 -0.17 24.10 -24.27
N ASP A 524 -0.15 24.88 -23.19
CA ASP A 524 -0.65 26.26 -23.13
C ASP A 524 0.06 27.20 -24.13
N PHE A 525 1.37 27.03 -24.34
CA PHE A 525 2.15 27.82 -25.30
C PHE A 525 1.71 27.56 -26.75
N TYR A 526 1.56 26.29 -27.14
CA TYR A 526 1.10 25.95 -28.50
C TYR A 526 -0.38 26.28 -28.70
N SER A 527 -1.23 26.08 -27.68
CA SER A 527 -2.64 26.51 -27.68
C SER A 527 -2.78 28.01 -28.00
N LYS A 528 -2.01 28.88 -27.30
CA LYS A 528 -1.94 30.32 -27.60
C LYS A 528 -1.47 30.62 -29.01
N ARG A 529 -0.42 29.93 -29.48
CA ARG A 529 0.15 30.12 -30.81
C ARG A 529 -0.82 29.73 -31.94
N GLN A 530 -1.77 28.82 -31.65
CA GLN A 530 -2.83 28.40 -32.57
C GLN A 530 -4.11 29.23 -32.45
N GLY A 531 -4.19 30.17 -31.49
CA GLY A 531 -5.41 30.94 -31.22
C GLY A 531 -6.48 30.20 -30.39
N LEU A 532 -6.18 29.00 -29.89
CA LEU A 532 -7.12 28.11 -29.18
C LEU A 532 -7.10 28.30 -27.65
N TRP A 533 -6.65 29.47 -27.17
CA TRP A 533 -6.45 29.74 -25.75
C TRP A 533 -7.75 29.77 -24.93
N GLU A 534 -8.86 30.21 -25.53
CA GLU A 534 -10.15 30.30 -24.83
C GLU A 534 -10.73 28.91 -24.53
N THR A 535 -10.59 27.96 -25.45
CA THR A 535 -11.03 26.57 -25.26
C THR A 535 -10.01 25.71 -24.51
N ARG A 536 -8.76 26.19 -24.37
CA ARG A 536 -7.62 25.44 -23.79
C ARG A 536 -7.29 24.14 -24.52
N GLN A 537 -7.59 24.09 -25.80
CA GLN A 537 -7.27 22.97 -26.68
C GLN A 537 -5.97 23.27 -27.45
N CYS A 538 -5.34 22.23 -27.99
CA CYS A 538 -4.14 22.36 -28.81
C CYS A 538 -4.10 21.24 -29.87
N GLU A 539 -3.99 21.59 -31.14
CA GLU A 539 -3.98 20.65 -32.26
C GLU A 539 -2.56 20.17 -32.60
N GLY A 540 -2.42 18.86 -32.80
CA GLY A 540 -1.24 18.23 -33.38
C GLY A 540 -0.17 17.79 -32.39
N ARG A 541 0.73 16.91 -32.87
CA ARG A 541 1.87 16.36 -32.09
C ARG A 541 2.77 17.44 -31.46
N VAL A 542 2.76 18.66 -32.01
CA VAL A 542 3.50 19.83 -31.51
C VAL A 542 3.18 20.14 -30.04
N CYS A 543 1.96 19.86 -29.60
CA CYS A 543 1.50 20.12 -28.23
C CYS A 543 2.10 19.17 -27.18
N ILE A 544 2.50 17.95 -27.58
CA ILE A 544 2.83 16.86 -26.65
C ILE A 544 4.23 16.26 -26.81
N TRP A 545 4.96 16.55 -27.89
CA TRP A 545 6.25 15.89 -28.15
C TRP A 545 7.36 16.26 -27.16
N ILE A 546 7.46 17.52 -26.72
CA ILE A 546 8.53 17.94 -25.79
C ILE A 546 8.42 17.19 -24.44
N PRO A 547 7.26 17.17 -23.76
CA PRO A 547 7.11 16.40 -22.52
C PRO A 547 7.34 14.90 -22.69
N LEU A 548 6.84 14.30 -23.79
CA LEU A 548 7.02 12.86 -24.08
C LEU A 548 8.49 12.49 -24.31
N VAL A 549 9.22 13.27 -25.12
CA VAL A 549 10.64 13.03 -25.41
C VAL A 549 11.50 13.24 -24.17
N ILE A 550 11.25 14.27 -23.37
CA ILE A 550 11.98 14.48 -22.11
C ILE A 550 11.74 13.32 -21.13
N CYS A 551 10.50 12.85 -20.97
CA CYS A 551 10.23 11.67 -20.14
C CYS A 551 10.89 10.39 -20.69
N ALA A 552 10.95 10.23 -22.01
CA ALA A 552 11.64 9.10 -22.64
C ALA A 552 13.15 9.14 -22.37
N ILE A 553 13.79 10.31 -22.47
CA ILE A 553 15.21 10.51 -22.14
C ILE A 553 15.48 10.18 -20.66
N VAL A 554 14.63 10.66 -19.75
CA VAL A 554 14.77 10.38 -18.31
C VAL A 554 14.64 8.88 -18.00
N ASN A 555 13.77 8.14 -18.72
CA ASN A 555 13.70 6.68 -18.62
C ASN A 555 14.88 5.96 -19.29
N ALA A 556 15.41 6.49 -20.40
CA ALA A 556 16.60 5.98 -21.06
C ALA A 556 17.85 6.11 -20.18
N ILE A 557 17.94 7.15 -19.33
CA ILE A 557 18.97 7.30 -18.29
C ILE A 557 18.68 6.38 -17.09
N ALA A 558 17.40 6.17 -16.73
CA ALA A 558 17.04 5.30 -15.61
C ALA A 558 17.42 3.82 -15.85
N LEU A 559 17.42 3.35 -17.10
CA LEU A 559 17.78 1.97 -17.45
C LEU A 559 19.23 1.56 -17.08
N PRO A 560 20.30 2.24 -17.52
CA PRO A 560 21.66 1.91 -17.08
C PRO A 560 21.84 2.13 -15.57
N LEU A 561 21.13 3.09 -14.96
CA LEU A 561 21.15 3.29 -13.51
C LEU A 561 20.46 2.15 -12.74
N SER A 562 19.39 1.56 -13.26
CA SER A 562 18.74 0.39 -12.66
C SER A 562 19.64 -0.85 -12.76
N VAL A 563 20.31 -1.06 -13.90
CA VAL A 563 21.31 -2.14 -14.05
C VAL A 563 22.50 -1.93 -13.09
N TYR A 564 23.00 -0.70 -12.96
CA TYR A 564 24.05 -0.38 -11.98
C TYR A 564 23.58 -0.63 -10.54
N PHE A 565 22.35 -0.27 -10.20
CA PHE A 565 21.75 -0.59 -8.91
C PHE A 565 21.69 -2.11 -8.65
N VAL A 566 21.20 -2.92 -9.59
CA VAL A 566 21.14 -4.39 -9.46
C VAL A 566 22.53 -4.98 -9.24
N THR A 567 23.54 -4.59 -10.03
CA THR A 567 24.92 -5.10 -9.85
C THR A 567 25.52 -4.68 -8.50
N ARG A 568 25.17 -3.49 -7.98
CA ARG A 568 25.59 -3.00 -6.65
C ARG A 568 24.94 -3.76 -5.50
N VAL A 569 23.68 -4.15 -5.65
CA VAL A 569 22.95 -5.01 -4.70
C VAL A 569 23.57 -6.41 -4.67
N VAL A 570 23.72 -7.06 -5.83
CA VAL A 570 24.31 -8.41 -5.94
C VAL A 570 25.73 -8.48 -5.38
N LYS A 571 26.59 -7.52 -5.71
CA LYS A 571 27.98 -7.46 -5.19
C LYS A 571 28.09 -7.30 -3.67
N ARG A 572 27.00 -6.97 -2.98
CA ARG A 572 26.93 -6.85 -1.52
C ARG A 572 26.20 -8.04 -0.87
N GLY A 573 26.11 -9.15 -1.58
CA GLY A 573 25.40 -10.34 -1.15
C GLY A 573 23.89 -10.28 -1.33
N GLY A 574 23.33 -9.21 -1.92
CA GLY A 574 21.91 -8.85 -2.08
C GLY A 574 21.03 -9.82 -2.87
N LEU A 575 21.15 -11.12 -2.62
CA LEU A 575 20.43 -12.22 -3.23
C LEU A 575 19.32 -12.68 -2.29
N LEU A 576 18.26 -11.85 -2.22
CA LEU A 576 16.90 -12.26 -1.90
C LEU A 576 15.97 -11.69 -2.98
#